data_AF-A0A366E968-F1
#
_entry.id   AF-A0A366E968-F1
#
_cell.length_a   1.000
_cell.length_b   1.000
_cell.length_c   1.000
_cell.angle_alpha   90.00
_cell.angle_beta   90.00
_cell.angle_gamma   90.00
#
_symmetry.space_group_name_H-M   'P 1'
#
loop_
_entity.id
_entity.type
_entity.pdbx_description
1 polymer ?
#
loop_
_entity_poly.entity_id
_entity_poly.type
_entity_poly.pdbx_seq_one_letter_code
_entity_poly.pdbx_strand_id
1 'polypeptide(L)'
;MYLNAIDNLQLYSQLSLTRVEDRMLIKADFPQKFIEENNLVDPFLYVTIYARGGERVRVIDEGTTKIYHLTEATTSPLTYHQILTFAIEHSKQFQHLTS
;
A
#
# COMPACT_ATOMS: atom_id res chain seq x y z
N MET A 1 -0.70 7.43 14.74
CA MET A 1 -1.45 6.71 13.69
C MET A 1 -0.91 5.30 13.63
N TYR A 2 -1.75 4.29 13.79
CA TYR A 2 -1.33 2.88 13.76
C TYR A 2 -2.34 2.06 12.96
N LEU A 3 -1.91 1.46 11.85
CA LEU A 3 -2.73 0.56 11.04
C LEU A 3 -2.47 -0.88 11.50
N ASN A 4 -3.44 -1.51 12.15
CA ASN A 4 -3.27 -2.81 12.80
C ASN A 4 -3.60 -4.01 11.92
N ALA A 5 -4.59 -3.86 11.03
CA ALA A 5 -5.12 -4.89 10.14
C ALA A 5 -5.61 -4.23 8.84
N ILE A 6 -5.64 -5.02 7.76
CA ILE A 6 -6.26 -4.60 6.51
C ILE A 6 -6.79 -5.83 5.76
N ASP A 7 -7.99 -5.69 5.19
CA ASP A 7 -8.68 -6.79 4.52
C ASP A 7 -9.05 -6.41 3.08
N ASN A 8 -9.46 -7.41 2.29
CA ASN A 8 -10.00 -7.24 0.95
C ASN A 8 -9.12 -6.40 0.00
N LEU A 9 -7.80 -6.65 0.02
CA LEU A 9 -6.85 -6.03 -0.91
C LEU A 9 -7.25 -6.32 -2.36
N GLN A 10 -7.44 -5.27 -3.15
CA GLN A 10 -7.80 -5.34 -4.56
C GLN A 10 -6.97 -4.35 -5.37
N LEU A 11 -6.28 -4.83 -6.40
CA LEU A 11 -5.54 -3.96 -7.31
C LEU A 11 -6.54 -3.07 -8.08
N TYR A 12 -6.43 -1.76 -7.88
CA TYR A 12 -7.28 -0.79 -8.57
C TYR A 12 -6.60 -0.25 -9.83
N SER A 13 -5.31 0.10 -9.72
CA SER A 13 -4.52 0.53 -10.87
C SER A 13 -3.04 0.23 -10.66
N GLN A 14 -2.30 0.15 -11.78
CA GLN A 14 -0.86 -0.07 -11.80
C GLN A 14 -0.23 0.84 -12.84
N LEU A 15 0.88 1.47 -12.47
CA LEU A 15 1.75 2.21 -13.37
C LEU A 15 3.17 1.66 -13.24
N SER A 16 3.67 1.11 -14.34
CA SER A 16 5.02 0.56 -14.42
C SER A 16 5.94 1.51 -15.15
N LEU A 17 7.02 1.93 -14.49
CA LEU A 17 8.14 2.58 -15.15
C LEU A 17 9.22 1.52 -15.38
N THR A 18 9.40 1.14 -16.64
CA THR A 18 10.27 0.02 -17.04
C THR A 18 11.66 0.11 -16.43
N ARG A 19 12.07 -0.95 -15.72
CA ARG A 19 13.37 -1.10 -15.03
C ARG A 19 13.64 -0.08 -13.91
N VAL A 20 12.65 0.71 -13.49
CA VAL A 20 12.80 1.71 -12.42
C VAL A 20 11.93 1.33 -11.23
N GLU A 21 10.61 1.28 -11.43
CA GLU A 21 9.65 1.07 -10.35
C GLU A 21 8.30 0.58 -10.88
N ASP A 22 7.55 -0.10 -10.02
CA ASP A 22 6.13 -0.36 -10.18
C ASP A 22 5.38 0.40 -9.09
N ARG A 23 4.37 1.17 -9.50
CA ARG A 23 3.47 1.89 -8.60
C ARG A 23 2.08 1.28 -8.69
N MET A 24 1.46 1.05 -7.56
CA MET A 24 0.14 0.42 -7.47
C MET A 24 -0.77 1.25 -6.59
N LEU A 25 -2.00 1.41 -7.05
CA LEU A 25 -3.10 1.84 -6.22
C LEU A 25 -3.94 0.62 -5.87
N ILE A 26 -4.12 0.38 -4.58
CA ILE A 26 -4.77 -0.80 -4.03
C ILE A 26 -5.94 -0.33 -3.16
N LYS A 27 -7.13 -0.84 -3.47
CA LYS A 27 -8.31 -0.73 -2.61
C LYS A 27 -8.21 -1.74 -1.48
N ALA A 28 -8.72 -1.36 -0.33
CA ALA A 28 -8.70 -2.19 0.84
C ALA A 28 -9.78 -1.74 1.84
N ASP A 29 -10.20 -2.66 2.69
CA ASP A 29 -11.05 -2.35 3.82
C ASP A 29 -10.16 -1.91 4.98
N PHE A 30 -10.12 -0.59 5.20
CA PHE A 30 -9.42 0.00 6.32
C PHE A 30 -10.25 -0.14 7.60
N PRO A 31 -9.62 -0.40 8.77
CA PRO A 31 -10.33 -0.47 10.04
C PRO A 31 -11.11 0.81 10.30
N GLN A 32 -12.39 0.69 10.70
CA GLN A 32 -13.26 1.85 10.94
C GLN A 32 -12.63 2.87 11.90
N LYS A 33 -12.02 2.40 12.99
CA LYS A 33 -11.31 3.26 13.95
C LYS A 33 -10.19 4.08 13.29
N PHE A 34 -9.46 3.50 12.34
CA PHE A 34 -8.42 4.19 11.60
C PHE A 34 -9.00 5.27 10.67
N ILE A 35 -10.13 4.97 10.00
CA ILE A 35 -10.86 5.94 9.17
C ILE A 35 -11.30 7.15 10.00
N GLU A 36 -11.95 6.90 11.14
CA GLU A 36 -12.52 7.93 12.01
C GLU A 36 -11.43 8.81 12.64
N GLU A 37 -10.40 8.21 13.24
CA GLU A 37 -9.31 8.95 13.89
C GLU A 37 -8.56 9.88 12.93
N ASN A 38 -8.49 9.50 11.65
CA ASN A 38 -7.75 10.25 10.64
C ASN A 38 -8.65 11.10 9.73
N ASN A 39 -9.97 11.02 9.92
CA ASN A 39 -10.99 11.66 9.08
C ASN A 39 -10.74 11.38 7.60
N LEU A 40 -10.74 10.09 7.23
CA LEU A 40 -10.56 9.63 5.86
C LEU A 40 -11.93 9.44 5.18
N VAL A 41 -11.99 9.69 3.87
CA VAL A 41 -13.25 9.63 3.10
C VAL A 41 -13.19 8.57 2.01
N ASP A 42 -12.12 8.53 1.24
CA ASP A 42 -11.88 7.59 0.15
C ASP A 42 -10.39 7.17 0.12
N PRO A 43 -9.95 6.35 1.10
CA PRO A 43 -8.56 5.96 1.23
C PRO A 43 -8.17 4.78 0.33
N PHE A 44 -6.96 4.87 -0.20
CA PHE A 44 -6.28 3.85 -0.97
C PHE A 44 -4.88 3.59 -0.41
N LEU A 45 -4.40 2.38 -0.59
CA LEU A 45 -2.98 2.07 -0.46
C LEU A 45 -2.25 2.44 -1.75
N TYR A 46 -1.23 3.30 -1.63
CA TYR A 46 -0.30 3.62 -2.69
C TYR A 46 1.04 2.96 -2.42
N VAL A 47 1.34 1.90 -3.15
CA VAL A 47 2.56 1.10 -2.99
C VAL A 47 3.49 1.36 -4.16
N THR A 48 4.78 1.59 -3.87
CA THR A 48 5.83 1.69 -4.87
C THR A 48 6.90 0.64 -4.57
N ILE A 49 7.27 -0.16 -5.57
CA ILE A 49 8.35 -1.14 -5.51
C ILE A 49 9.45 -0.69 -6.46
N TYR A 50 10.68 -0.55 -5.98
CA TYR A 50 11.83 -0.10 -6.75
C TYR A 50 12.67 -1.27 -7.24
N ALA A 51 13.19 -1.18 -8.46
CA ALA A 51 14.02 -2.23 -9.07
C ALA A 51 15.35 -2.49 -8.34
N ARG A 52 15.84 -1.54 -7.54
CA ARG A 52 17.13 -1.62 -6.84
C ARG A 52 17.04 -2.15 -5.41
N GLY A 53 15.89 -2.69 -5.04
CA GLY A 53 15.59 -3.07 -3.65
C GLY A 53 15.11 -1.84 -2.89
N GLY A 54 13.88 -1.92 -2.41
CA GLY A 54 13.22 -0.87 -1.66
C GLY A 54 11.77 -0.71 -2.07
N GLU A 55 10.98 -0.29 -1.10
CA GLU A 55 9.55 -0.16 -1.23
C GLU A 55 9.06 1.04 -0.43
N ARG A 56 7.90 1.57 -0.83
CA ARG A 56 7.21 2.62 -0.12
C ARG A 56 5.74 2.30 -0.08
N VAL A 57 5.18 2.31 1.11
CA VAL A 57 3.74 2.15 1.32
C VAL A 57 3.19 3.46 1.87
N ARG A 58 2.10 3.94 1.29
CA ARG A 58 1.38 5.12 1.75
C ARG A 58 -0.11 4.84 1.77
N VAL A 59 -0.84 5.53 2.64
CA VAL A 59 -2.28 5.73 2.47
C VAL A 59 -2.47 7.07 1.79
N ILE A 60 -3.17 7.11 0.67
CA ILE A 60 -3.63 8.35 0.05
C ILE A 60 -5.14 8.38 0.18
N ASP A 61 -5.68 9.50 0.67
CA ASP A 61 -7.13 9.71 0.73
C ASP A 61 -7.52 10.70 -0.36
N GLU A 62 -8.18 10.22 -1.41
CA GLU A 62 -8.58 11.08 -2.53
C GLU A 62 -9.67 12.06 -2.11
N GLY A 63 -10.51 11.69 -1.14
CA GLY A 63 -11.60 12.54 -0.65
C GLY A 63 -11.13 13.72 0.20
N THR A 64 -9.97 13.63 0.85
CA THR A 64 -9.42 14.74 1.67
C THR A 64 -8.02 15.20 1.25
N THR A 65 -7.44 14.63 0.19
CA THR A 65 -6.06 14.88 -0.27
C THR A 65 -4.96 14.64 0.78
N LYS A 66 -5.27 13.90 1.85
CA LYS A 66 -4.29 13.54 2.88
C LYS A 66 -3.42 12.37 2.44
N ILE A 67 -2.16 12.40 2.88
CA ILE A 67 -1.18 11.35 2.59
C ILE A 67 -0.51 10.95 3.90
N TYR A 68 -0.49 9.65 4.16
CA TYR A 68 0.16 9.05 5.32
C TYR A 68 1.22 8.07 4.88
N HIS A 69 2.42 8.22 5.42
CA HIS A 69 3.51 7.27 5.17
C HIS A 69 3.36 6.10 6.13
N LEU A 70 3.24 4.90 5.57
CA LEU A 70 3.25 3.68 6.37
C LEU A 70 4.69 3.20 6.51
N THR A 71 5.08 2.94 7.75
CA THR A 71 6.32 2.27 8.12
C THR A 71 5.98 1.14 9.10
N GLU A 72 6.96 0.29 9.43
CA GLU A 72 6.80 -0.74 10.47
C GLU A 72 6.50 -0.16 11.86
N ALA A 73 6.81 1.13 12.11
CA ALA A 73 6.48 1.80 13.36
C ALA A 73 5.02 2.32 13.40
N THR A 74 4.41 2.55 12.23
CA THR A 74 3.06 3.12 12.10
C THR A 74 2.04 2.09 11.59
N THR A 75 2.47 0.85 11.41
CA THR A 75 1.69 -0.27 10.86
C THR A 75 2.12 -1.54 11.57
N SER A 76 1.21 -2.47 11.82
CA SER A 76 1.64 -3.77 12.33
C SER A 76 2.59 -4.44 11.32
N PRO A 77 3.68 -5.10 11.76
CA PRO A 77 4.59 -5.78 10.84
C PRO A 77 3.88 -6.78 9.94
N LEU A 78 2.87 -7.48 10.47
CA LEU A 78 2.04 -8.43 9.74
C LEU A 78 1.27 -7.74 8.59
N THR A 79 0.57 -6.64 8.88
CA THR A 79 -0.18 -5.88 7.87
C THR A 79 0.73 -5.22 6.85
N TYR A 80 1.86 -4.67 7.30
CA TYR A 80 2.83 -4.07 6.39
C TYR A 80 3.37 -5.12 5.41
N HIS A 81 3.73 -6.31 5.90
CA HIS A 81 4.18 -7.41 5.06
C HIS A 81 3.09 -7.92 4.13
N GLN A 82 1.85 -8.07 4.60
CA GLN A 82 0.70 -8.48 3.77
C GLN A 82 0.48 -7.53 2.59
N ILE A 83 0.55 -6.22 2.82
CA ILE A 83 0.42 -5.19 1.76
C ILE A 83 1.54 -5.34 0.73
N LEU A 84 2.78 -5.52 1.19
CA LEU A 84 3.93 -5.67 0.32
C LEU A 84 3.88 -6.96 -0.51
N THR A 85 3.55 -8.08 0.11
CA THR A 85 3.41 -9.38 -0.58
C THR A 85 2.35 -9.27 -1.67
N PHE A 86 1.18 -8.72 -1.37
CA PHE A 86 0.14 -8.48 -2.36
C PHE A 86 0.65 -7.62 -3.54
N ALA A 87 1.37 -6.54 -3.24
CA ALA A 87 1.91 -5.66 -4.28
C ALA A 87 3.00 -6.35 -5.12
N ILE A 88 3.87 -7.17 -4.54
CA ILE A 88 4.90 -7.89 -5.29
C ILE A 88 4.28 -8.94 -6.21
N GLU A 89 3.27 -9.69 -5.74
CA GLU A 89 2.54 -10.67 -6.55
C GLU A 89 1.86 -10.04 -7.79
N HIS A 90 1.37 -8.81 -7.64
CA HIS A 90 0.74 -8.05 -8.71
C HIS A 90 1.74 -7.22 -9.55
N SER A 91 3.03 -7.26 -9.21
CA SER A 91 4.07 -6.54 -9.94
C SER A 91 4.48 -7.29 -11.19
N LYS A 92 4.29 -6.66 -12.36
CA LYS A 92 4.68 -7.27 -13.63
C LYS A 92 6.19 -7.42 -13.76
N GLN A 93 6.93 -6.54 -13.08
CA GLN A 93 8.40 -6.50 -13.15
C GLN A 93 9.06 -7.31 -12.04
N PHE A 94 8.38 -7.53 -10.91
CA PHE A 94 8.99 -8.02 -9.67
C PHE A 94 8.38 -9.32 -9.12
N GLN A 95 7.51 -10.00 -9.87
CA GLN A 95 7.00 -11.35 -9.52
C GLN A 95 8.09 -12.40 -9.22
N HIS A 96 9.32 -12.19 -9.70
CA HIS A 96 10.43 -13.10 -9.42
C HIS A 96 11.03 -12.94 -8.01
N LEU A 97 10.62 -11.92 -7.23
CA LEU A 97 11.12 -11.67 -5.87
C LEU A 97 10.36 -12.46 -4.78
N THR A 98 9.25 -13.12 -5.13
CA THR A 98 8.44 -13.95 -4.22
C THR A 98 8.83 -15.42 -4.21
N SER A 99 9.90 -15.83 -4.93
CA SER A 99 10.39 -17.22 -5.00
C SER A 99 11.44 -17.55 -3.95
#